data_AF-G5GEA8-F1
#
_entry.id   AF-G5GEA8-F1
#
_cell.length_a   1.000
_cell.length_b   1.000
_cell.length_c   1.000
_cell.angle_alpha   90.00
_cell.angle_beta   90.00
_cell.angle_gamma   90.00
#
_symmetry.space_group_name_H-M   'P 1'
#
loop_
_entity.id
_entity.type
_entity.pdbx_description
1 polymer ?
#
loop_
_entity_poly.entity_id
_entity_poly.type
_entity_poly.pdbx_seq_one_letter_code
_entity_poly.pdbx_strand_id
1 'polypeptide(L)'
;MDITREILQFLHNNPLSSRDEIKLGISFDGSDASLKRILSSAAQKGDIVVVGKARATRYRLSNQAYLLMPLNLDTYFALDIDERQVQTSFNFELIRGQLPTISLFTDEEMSHLVQLQDEFRKHINGMTVGEYRKEMERLGIDLSWKSSQIEGNTYSLLETERLLRESKTADGKTKEEAVMLLNHKDALHFLLDNPDYLEKLSISHIEDIHQLLTKDLSVDRGLRRRRVGITGTNYRPLDNEFQIREAMHDTCDLVNGKKNVFEKALLTLVLLSYIQAFSDGNKRTARITSNAIMIANGYCPLSFRSVDSIDYKKAMLIFYEQNNLYAFKQIFMDQFEFAVKEYF
;
A
#
# COMPACT_ATOMS: atom_id res chain seq x y z
N MET A 1 -16.73 -19.96 13.50
CA MET A 1 -15.94 -18.72 13.66
C MET A 1 -14.57 -19.17 14.20
N ASP A 2 -13.46 -18.70 13.64
CA ASP A 2 -12.12 -19.12 14.08
C ASP A 2 -11.76 -18.36 15.37
N ILE A 3 -11.81 -19.06 16.50
CA ILE A 3 -11.50 -18.53 17.84
C ILE A 3 -10.11 -17.88 17.87
N THR A 4 -9.15 -18.39 17.08
CA THR A 4 -7.81 -17.79 17.01
C THR A 4 -7.89 -16.37 16.48
N ARG A 5 -8.67 -16.15 15.42
CA ARG A 5 -8.87 -14.82 14.82
C ARG A 5 -9.54 -13.86 15.79
N GLU A 6 -10.54 -14.32 16.55
CA GLU A 6 -11.20 -13.51 17.59
C GLU A 6 -10.22 -13.08 18.68
N ILE A 7 -9.35 -14.00 19.13
CA ILE A 7 -8.29 -13.67 20.09
C ILE A 7 -7.34 -12.60 19.53
N LEU A 8 -6.90 -12.74 18.28
CA LEU A 8 -5.98 -11.76 17.68
C LEU A 8 -6.66 -10.39 17.52
N GLN A 9 -7.91 -10.35 17.08
CA GLN A 9 -8.70 -9.11 16.98
C GLN A 9 -8.91 -8.46 18.35
N PHE A 10 -9.18 -9.25 19.39
CA PHE A 10 -9.29 -8.73 20.74
C PHE A 10 -7.97 -8.12 21.22
N LEU A 11 -6.85 -8.83 21.01
CA LEU A 11 -5.51 -8.39 21.42
C LEU A 11 -4.98 -7.19 20.63
N HIS A 12 -5.48 -6.95 19.42
CA HIS A 12 -5.21 -5.75 18.64
C HIS A 12 -5.70 -4.49 19.34
N ASN A 13 -6.94 -4.55 19.84
CA ASN A 13 -7.59 -3.44 20.53
C ASN A 13 -7.22 -3.37 22.02
N ASN A 14 -6.83 -4.51 22.61
CA ASN A 14 -6.52 -4.65 24.03
C ASN A 14 -5.13 -5.31 24.19
N PRO A 15 -4.04 -4.60 23.90
CA PRO A 15 -2.70 -5.14 24.07
C PRO A 15 -2.40 -5.38 25.56
N LEU A 16 -1.53 -6.36 25.84
CA LEU A 16 -1.12 -6.74 27.19
C LEU A 16 -2.29 -7.22 28.08
N SER A 17 -3.30 -7.87 27.50
CA SER A 17 -4.38 -8.51 28.25
C SER A 17 -3.96 -9.83 28.87
N SER A 18 -4.55 -10.13 30.02
CA SER A 18 -4.51 -11.43 30.68
C SER A 18 -5.41 -12.44 30.00
N ARG A 19 -5.22 -13.73 30.31
CA ARG A 19 -6.07 -14.80 29.78
C ARG A 19 -7.54 -14.60 30.16
N ASP A 20 -7.81 -14.11 31.36
CA ASP A 20 -9.19 -13.97 31.87
C ASP A 20 -9.90 -12.81 31.16
N GLU A 21 -9.19 -11.71 30.89
CA GLU A 21 -9.70 -10.60 30.06
C GLU A 21 -9.98 -11.06 28.63
N ILE A 22 -9.08 -11.85 28.01
CA ILE A 22 -9.30 -12.41 26.67
C ILE A 22 -10.53 -13.33 26.67
N LYS A 23 -10.63 -14.23 27.65
CA LYS A 23 -11.75 -15.16 27.78
C LYS A 23 -13.09 -14.42 27.85
N LEU A 24 -13.16 -13.38 28.68
CA LEU A 24 -14.34 -12.57 28.85
C LEU A 24 -14.64 -11.73 27.59
N GLY A 25 -13.61 -11.10 27.02
CA GLY A 25 -13.73 -10.20 25.89
C GLY A 25 -14.23 -10.85 24.61
N ILE A 26 -13.86 -12.12 24.36
CA ILE A 26 -14.35 -12.88 23.20
C ILE A 26 -15.56 -13.77 23.53
N SER A 27 -16.09 -13.70 24.77
CA SER A 27 -17.17 -14.58 25.24
C SER A 27 -16.87 -16.07 25.02
N PHE A 28 -15.65 -16.51 25.36
CA PHE A 28 -15.19 -17.87 25.09
C PHE A 28 -15.91 -18.91 25.96
N ASP A 29 -16.69 -19.80 25.34
CA ASP A 29 -17.48 -20.84 26.00
C ASP A 29 -16.69 -22.14 26.32
N GLY A 30 -15.38 -22.17 26.00
CA GLY A 30 -14.54 -23.34 26.24
C GLY A 30 -13.83 -23.36 27.60
N SER A 31 -13.18 -24.49 27.90
CA SER A 31 -12.38 -24.65 29.13
C SER A 31 -11.12 -23.78 29.15
N ASP A 32 -10.63 -23.42 30.35
CA ASP A 32 -9.36 -22.69 30.52
C ASP A 32 -8.15 -23.43 29.94
N ALA A 33 -8.18 -24.77 29.97
CA ALA A 33 -7.15 -25.60 29.37
C ALA A 33 -7.14 -25.46 27.84
N SER A 34 -8.33 -25.42 27.23
CA SER A 34 -8.50 -25.18 25.79
C SER A 34 -7.95 -23.81 25.39
N LEU A 35 -8.31 -22.74 26.10
CA LEU A 35 -7.82 -21.39 25.82
C LEU A 35 -6.29 -21.30 25.98
N LYS A 36 -5.73 -21.92 27.02
CA LYS A 36 -4.28 -21.98 27.22
C LYS A 36 -3.57 -22.68 26.05
N ARG A 37 -4.15 -23.76 25.51
CA ARG A 37 -3.60 -24.47 24.34
C ARG A 37 -3.64 -23.60 23.09
N ILE A 38 -4.73 -22.86 22.86
CA ILE A 38 -4.86 -21.95 21.72
C ILE A 38 -3.82 -20.81 21.82
N LEU A 39 -3.72 -20.14 22.97
CA LEU A 39 -2.74 -19.08 23.20
C LEU A 39 -1.29 -19.59 23.06
N SER A 40 -1.01 -20.80 23.56
CA SER A 40 0.31 -21.43 23.40
C SER A 40 0.62 -21.74 21.93
N SER A 41 -0.37 -22.19 21.16
CA SER A 41 -0.21 -22.46 19.73
C SER A 41 0.03 -21.16 18.94
N ALA A 42 -0.74 -20.11 19.21
CA ALA A 42 -0.56 -18.80 18.60
C ALA A 42 0.81 -18.18 18.95
N ALA A 43 1.28 -18.37 20.19
CA ALA A 43 2.63 -17.94 20.58
C ALA A 43 3.73 -18.74 19.86
N GLN A 44 3.54 -20.05 19.66
CA GLN A 44 4.48 -20.89 18.91
C GLN A 44 4.54 -20.52 17.43
N LYS A 45 3.41 -20.11 16.84
CA LYS A 45 3.33 -19.59 15.46
C LYS A 45 3.93 -18.19 15.31
N GLY A 46 4.20 -17.50 16.42
CA GLY A 46 4.71 -16.12 16.42
C GLY A 46 3.63 -15.06 16.25
N ASP A 47 2.34 -15.42 16.38
CA ASP A 47 1.23 -14.44 16.28
C ASP A 47 1.10 -13.59 17.54
N ILE A 48 1.45 -14.18 18.70
CA ILE A 48 1.30 -13.57 20.02
C ILE A 48 2.62 -13.61 20.78
N VAL A 49 2.95 -12.52 21.47
CA VAL A 49 4.06 -12.44 22.42
C VAL A 49 3.52 -12.56 23.84
N VAL A 50 4.12 -13.48 24.61
CA VAL A 50 3.82 -13.66 26.04
C VAL A 50 4.76 -12.78 26.86
N VAL A 51 4.21 -11.95 27.72
CA VAL A 51 4.94 -11.02 28.59
C VAL A 51 4.65 -11.35 30.05
N GLY A 52 5.67 -11.28 30.91
CA GLY A 52 5.53 -11.60 32.33
C GLY A 52 5.52 -13.10 32.63
N LYS A 53 5.23 -13.47 33.88
CA LYS A 53 5.24 -14.87 34.36
C LYS A 53 4.09 -15.12 35.34
N ALA A 54 3.62 -16.36 35.37
CA ALA A 54 2.57 -16.84 36.27
C ALA A 54 1.32 -15.92 36.27
N ARG A 55 0.92 -15.34 37.42
CA ARG A 55 -0.24 -14.44 37.52
C ARG A 55 -0.06 -13.11 36.78
N ALA A 56 1.17 -12.71 36.51
CA ALA A 56 1.50 -11.52 35.72
C ALA A 56 1.61 -11.81 34.21
N THR A 57 1.26 -13.02 33.75
CA THR A 57 1.29 -13.35 32.32
C THR A 57 0.27 -12.50 31.57
N ARG A 58 0.73 -11.80 30.53
CA ARG A 58 -0.04 -10.98 29.61
C ARG A 58 0.31 -11.35 28.17
N TYR A 59 -0.61 -11.07 27.26
CA TYR A 59 -0.49 -11.39 25.84
C TYR A 59 -0.66 -10.11 25.03
N ARG A 60 0.11 -10.00 23.95
CA ARG A 60 -0.04 -8.95 22.94
C ARG A 60 0.26 -9.54 21.57
N LEU A 61 -0.18 -8.90 20.50
CA LEU A 61 0.24 -9.28 19.17
C LEU A 61 1.77 -9.15 19.02
N SER A 62 2.36 -10.03 18.21
CA SER A 62 3.67 -9.77 17.63
C SER A 62 3.58 -8.63 16.63
N ASN A 63 4.72 -8.00 16.31
CA ASN A 63 4.73 -6.93 15.32
C ASN A 63 4.25 -7.44 13.94
N GLN A 64 4.61 -8.69 13.59
CA GLN A 64 4.14 -9.30 12.35
C GLN A 64 2.63 -9.48 12.33
N ALA A 65 2.03 -10.03 13.40
CA ALA A 65 0.58 -10.21 13.47
C ALA A 65 -0.15 -8.87 13.49
N TYR A 66 0.36 -7.86 14.21
CA TYR A 66 -0.21 -6.52 14.21
C TYR A 66 -0.31 -5.93 12.79
N LEU A 67 0.76 -6.08 11.99
CA LEU A 67 0.80 -5.58 10.62
C LEU A 67 -0.01 -6.44 9.63
N LEU A 68 -0.07 -7.76 9.80
CA LEU A 68 -0.49 -8.68 8.74
C LEU A 68 -1.68 -9.57 9.08
N MET A 69 -2.27 -9.49 10.27
CA MET A 69 -3.47 -10.28 10.56
C MET A 69 -4.68 -9.76 9.74
N PRO A 70 -5.60 -10.64 9.35
CA PRO A 70 -6.79 -10.26 8.60
C PRO A 70 -7.84 -9.54 9.47
N LEU A 71 -8.04 -8.25 9.21
CA LEU A 71 -9.12 -7.45 9.79
C LEU A 71 -10.42 -7.57 8.98
N ASN A 72 -11.56 -7.48 9.65
CA ASN A 72 -12.86 -7.36 8.98
C ASN A 72 -13.12 -5.89 8.67
N LEU A 73 -12.98 -5.50 7.40
CA LEU A 73 -13.14 -4.12 6.98
C LEU A 73 -14.58 -3.63 7.11
N ASP A 74 -15.56 -4.49 6.83
CA ASP A 74 -16.97 -4.10 6.91
C ASP A 74 -17.38 -3.80 8.35
N THR A 75 -16.91 -4.60 9.32
CA THR A 75 -17.12 -4.29 10.74
C THR A 75 -16.41 -3.00 11.15
N TYR A 76 -15.19 -2.77 10.66
CA TYR A 76 -14.42 -1.58 11.02
C TYR A 76 -15.03 -0.28 10.45
N PHE A 77 -15.46 -0.30 9.20
CA PHE A 77 -16.07 0.84 8.52
C PHE A 77 -17.59 0.97 8.73
N ALA A 78 -18.22 0.04 9.46
CA ALA A 78 -19.59 0.21 9.94
C ALA A 78 -19.68 1.25 11.07
N LEU A 79 -18.57 1.53 11.75
CA LEU A 79 -18.46 2.59 12.75
C LEU A 79 -18.24 3.95 12.10
N ASP A 80 -18.85 4.98 12.68
CA ASP A 80 -18.57 6.36 12.29
C ASP A 80 -17.10 6.72 12.57
N ILE A 81 -16.58 7.74 11.87
CA ILE A 81 -15.17 8.15 11.95
C ILE A 81 -14.74 8.43 13.40
N ASP A 82 -15.62 9.01 14.22
CA ASP A 82 -15.35 9.39 15.60
C ASP A 82 -15.49 8.23 16.60
N GLU A 83 -16.09 7.11 16.18
CA GLU A 83 -16.26 5.90 17.00
C GLU A 83 -15.15 4.86 16.74
N ARG A 84 -14.44 5.00 15.61
CA ARG A 84 -13.31 4.12 15.29
C ARG A 84 -12.15 4.34 16.27
N GLN A 85 -11.57 3.23 16.73
CA GLN A 85 -10.25 3.26 17.38
C GLN A 85 -9.23 3.59 16.30
N VAL A 86 -8.55 4.75 16.38
CA VAL A 86 -7.66 5.25 15.34
C VAL A 86 -6.32 5.64 15.95
N GLN A 87 -5.22 5.22 15.31
CA GLN A 87 -3.92 5.82 15.53
C GLN A 87 -3.90 7.20 14.86
N THR A 88 -4.01 8.25 15.67
CA THR A 88 -4.24 9.62 15.17
C THR A 88 -2.96 10.30 14.65
N SER A 89 -1.78 9.74 14.90
CA SER A 89 -0.49 10.32 14.53
C SER A 89 0.40 9.34 13.75
N PHE A 90 1.38 9.90 13.06
CA PHE A 90 2.39 9.14 12.33
C PHE A 90 3.24 8.27 13.28
N ASN A 91 3.43 7.01 12.92
CA ASN A 91 4.24 6.06 13.68
C ASN A 91 5.64 5.90 13.07
N PHE A 92 6.63 6.56 13.69
CA PHE A 92 8.04 6.43 13.29
C PHE A 92 8.61 5.04 13.59
N GLU A 93 8.13 4.37 14.64
CA GLU A 93 8.59 3.03 15.04
C GLU A 93 8.22 1.97 13.99
N LEU A 94 7.15 2.22 13.22
CA LEU A 94 6.77 1.36 12.09
C LEU A 94 7.93 1.21 11.10
N ILE A 95 8.53 2.33 10.68
CA ILE A 95 9.60 2.34 9.66
C ILE A 95 10.95 1.95 10.27
N ARG A 96 11.27 2.45 11.47
CA ARG A 96 12.60 2.27 12.08
C ARG A 96 12.79 0.92 12.77
N GLY A 97 11.74 0.38 13.37
CA GLY A 97 11.83 -0.82 14.20
C GLY A 97 11.07 -2.02 13.65
N GLN A 98 9.83 -1.83 13.21
CA GLN A 98 8.96 -2.95 12.83
C GLN A 98 9.28 -3.49 11.43
N LEU A 99 9.07 -2.67 10.39
CA LEU A 99 9.19 -3.09 8.99
C LEU A 99 10.57 -3.63 8.56
N PRO A 100 11.72 -3.19 9.12
CA PRO A 100 13.01 -3.78 8.77
C PRO A 100 13.10 -5.27 9.11
N THR A 101 12.43 -5.70 10.18
CA THR A 101 12.57 -7.04 10.78
C THR A 101 11.52 -8.05 10.32
N ILE A 102 10.50 -7.61 9.57
CA ILE A 102 9.34 -8.41 9.19
C ILE A 102 9.42 -8.74 7.69
N SER A 103 9.07 -9.99 7.36
CA SER A 103 8.72 -10.41 5.99
C SER A 103 7.25 -10.11 5.73
N LEU A 104 6.94 -9.33 4.70
CA LEU A 104 5.56 -8.92 4.41
C LEU A 104 4.71 -10.03 3.78
N PHE A 105 5.38 -10.96 3.10
CA PHE A 105 4.76 -12.07 2.40
C PHE A 105 5.13 -13.38 3.10
N THR A 106 4.17 -14.30 3.17
CA THR A 106 4.43 -15.69 3.58
C THR A 106 5.20 -16.43 2.49
N ASP A 107 5.79 -17.58 2.81
CA ASP A 107 6.51 -18.40 1.84
C ASP A 107 5.59 -18.86 0.69
N GLU A 108 4.31 -19.13 0.99
CA GLU A 108 3.29 -19.49 0.00
C GLU A 108 2.95 -18.32 -0.92
N GLU A 109 2.67 -17.14 -0.36
CA GLU A 109 2.40 -15.92 -1.12
C GLU A 109 3.60 -15.55 -2.01
N MET A 110 4.82 -15.67 -1.47
CA MET A 110 6.05 -15.44 -2.24
C MET A 110 6.24 -16.44 -3.37
N SER A 111 5.95 -17.72 -3.12
CA SER A 111 6.04 -18.75 -4.16
C SER A 111 5.09 -18.47 -5.31
N HIS A 112 3.86 -18.04 -5.00
CA HIS A 112 2.87 -17.61 -5.99
C HIS A 112 3.34 -16.40 -6.82
N LEU A 113 3.80 -15.33 -6.14
CA LEU A 113 4.29 -14.13 -6.82
C LEU A 113 5.52 -14.41 -7.71
N VAL A 114 6.42 -15.29 -7.29
CA VAL A 114 7.57 -15.70 -8.10
C VAL A 114 7.13 -16.48 -9.34
N GLN A 115 6.15 -17.38 -9.21
CA GLN A 115 5.60 -18.11 -10.37
C GLN A 115 5.01 -17.16 -11.41
N LEU A 116 4.21 -16.17 -10.98
CA LEU A 116 3.66 -15.13 -11.85
C LEU A 116 4.75 -14.29 -12.52
N GLN A 117 5.80 -13.92 -11.78
CA GLN A 117 6.93 -13.17 -12.34
C GLN A 117 7.70 -14.01 -13.38
N ASP A 118 7.83 -15.32 -13.18
CA ASP A 118 8.48 -16.21 -14.14
C ASP A 118 7.61 -16.43 -15.38
N GLU A 119 6.28 -16.45 -15.25
CA GLU A 119 5.33 -16.43 -16.37
C GLU A 119 5.51 -15.16 -17.21
N PHE A 120 5.48 -13.99 -16.56
CA PHE A 120 5.75 -12.71 -17.22
C PHE A 120 7.08 -12.71 -17.98
N ARG A 121 8.17 -13.18 -17.35
CA ARG A 121 9.49 -13.28 -18.01
C ARG A 121 9.47 -14.18 -19.23
N LYS A 122 8.76 -15.32 -19.18
CA LYS A 122 8.63 -16.22 -20.34
C LYS A 122 7.87 -15.56 -21.49
N HIS A 123 6.79 -14.84 -21.19
CA HIS A 123 6.00 -14.15 -22.20
C HIS A 123 6.80 -13.04 -22.88
N ILE A 124 7.48 -12.18 -22.12
CA ILE A 124 8.28 -11.08 -22.72
C ILE A 124 9.49 -11.57 -23.50
N ASN A 125 10.07 -12.74 -23.16
CA ASN A 125 11.18 -13.32 -23.92
C ASN A 125 10.77 -13.73 -25.35
N GLY A 126 9.48 -13.98 -25.58
CA GLY A 126 8.92 -14.28 -26.90
C GLY A 126 8.49 -13.04 -27.68
N MET A 127 8.46 -11.86 -27.06
CA MET A 127 7.97 -10.61 -27.64
C MET A 127 9.08 -9.81 -28.31
N THR A 128 8.74 -9.14 -29.40
CA THR A 128 9.55 -8.05 -29.95
C THR A 128 9.47 -6.81 -29.05
N VAL A 129 10.45 -5.91 -29.18
CA VAL A 129 10.44 -4.61 -28.46
C VAL A 129 9.17 -3.81 -28.76
N GLY A 130 8.64 -3.90 -30.00
CA GLY A 130 7.41 -3.23 -30.40
C GLY A 130 6.17 -3.78 -29.72
N GLU A 131 6.05 -5.11 -29.63
CA GLU A 131 4.95 -5.78 -28.90
C GLU A 131 4.99 -5.46 -27.42
N TYR A 132 6.16 -5.55 -26.79
CA TYR A 132 6.32 -5.18 -25.38
C TYR A 132 5.92 -3.72 -25.13
N ARG A 133 6.39 -2.78 -25.96
CA ARG A 133 5.99 -1.36 -25.84
C ARG A 133 4.50 -1.14 -26.00
N LYS A 134 3.84 -1.91 -26.87
CA LYS A 134 2.38 -1.85 -27.07
C LYS A 134 1.62 -2.32 -25.83
N GLU A 135 2.03 -3.44 -25.22
CA GLU A 135 1.38 -3.93 -23.99
C GLU A 135 1.64 -3.00 -22.81
N MET A 136 2.85 -2.44 -22.70
CA MET A 136 3.17 -1.40 -21.73
C MET A 136 2.34 -0.12 -21.92
N GLU A 137 2.08 0.30 -23.17
CA GLU A 137 1.19 1.43 -23.46
C GLU A 137 -0.25 1.13 -23.01
N ARG A 138 -0.74 -0.08 -23.30
CA ARG A 138 -2.08 -0.52 -22.88
C ARG A 138 -2.23 -0.52 -21.35
N LEU A 139 -1.26 -1.11 -20.65
CA LEU A 139 -1.18 -1.08 -19.20
C LEU A 139 -1.10 0.36 -18.67
N GLY A 140 -0.30 1.20 -19.32
CA GLY A 140 -0.11 2.60 -18.92
C GLY A 140 -1.37 3.45 -19.05
N ILE A 141 -2.19 3.24 -20.08
CA ILE A 141 -3.51 3.89 -20.23
C ILE A 141 -4.42 3.49 -19.08
N ASP A 142 -4.54 2.18 -18.81
CA ASP A 142 -5.40 1.66 -17.75
C ASP A 142 -4.97 2.16 -16.36
N LEU A 143 -3.67 2.15 -16.10
CA LEU A 143 -3.09 2.68 -14.88
C LEU A 143 -3.35 4.18 -14.74
N SER A 144 -3.16 4.96 -15.80
CA SER A 144 -3.37 6.41 -15.78
C SER A 144 -4.84 6.77 -15.50
N TRP A 145 -5.76 6.08 -16.17
CA TRP A 145 -7.19 6.18 -15.91
C TRP A 145 -7.51 5.82 -14.46
N LYS A 146 -7.11 4.63 -14.02
CA LYS A 146 -7.51 4.09 -12.72
C LYS A 146 -6.93 4.86 -11.55
N SER A 147 -5.65 5.19 -11.64
CA SER A 147 -4.94 6.02 -10.66
C SER A 147 -5.61 7.38 -10.49
N SER A 148 -6.12 7.97 -11.58
CA SER A 148 -6.83 9.26 -11.52
C SER A 148 -8.27 9.10 -11.04
N GLN A 149 -8.97 8.04 -11.44
CA GLN A 149 -10.33 7.71 -11.00
C GLN A 149 -10.40 7.54 -9.47
N ILE A 150 -9.40 6.86 -8.87
CA ILE A 150 -9.31 6.68 -7.41
C ILE A 150 -9.28 8.04 -6.69
N GLU A 151 -8.64 9.05 -7.30
CA GLU A 151 -8.57 10.43 -6.77
C GLU A 151 -9.78 11.30 -7.15
N GLY A 152 -10.81 10.74 -7.82
CA GLY A 152 -12.05 11.43 -8.16
C GLY A 152 -12.12 11.99 -9.58
N ASN A 153 -11.17 11.68 -10.45
CA ASN A 153 -11.27 12.04 -11.86
C ASN A 153 -12.45 11.31 -12.53
N THR A 154 -13.23 12.04 -13.31
CA THR A 154 -14.50 11.57 -13.86
C THR A 154 -14.41 11.05 -15.30
N TYR A 155 -13.23 11.07 -15.93
CA TYR A 155 -13.03 10.45 -17.23
C TYR A 155 -13.35 8.94 -17.18
N SER A 156 -14.10 8.48 -18.16
CA SER A 156 -14.22 7.05 -18.46
C SER A 156 -12.94 6.53 -19.11
N LEU A 157 -12.80 5.20 -19.18
CA LEU A 157 -11.65 4.57 -19.80
C LEU A 157 -11.56 4.92 -21.29
N LEU A 158 -12.69 4.93 -22.02
CA LEU A 158 -12.73 5.28 -23.44
C LEU A 158 -12.37 6.74 -23.69
N GLU A 159 -12.87 7.66 -22.86
CA GLU A 159 -12.50 9.07 -22.94
C GLU A 159 -11.00 9.27 -22.64
N THR A 160 -10.45 8.51 -21.70
CA THR A 160 -9.03 8.53 -21.37
C THR A 160 -8.19 8.04 -22.54
N GLU A 161 -8.55 6.92 -23.15
CA GLU A 161 -7.85 6.41 -24.33
C GLU A 161 -7.85 7.42 -25.48
N ARG A 162 -9.01 8.05 -25.75
CA ARG A 162 -9.14 9.10 -26.76
C ARG A 162 -8.27 10.32 -26.44
N LEU A 163 -8.21 10.75 -25.18
CA LEU A 163 -7.34 11.83 -24.75
C LEU A 163 -5.85 11.47 -24.94
N LEU A 164 -5.44 10.29 -24.48
CA LEU A 164 -4.04 9.89 -24.47
C LEU A 164 -3.51 9.54 -25.86
N ARG A 165 -4.32 8.96 -26.75
CA ARG A 165 -3.91 8.56 -28.10
C ARG A 165 -4.14 9.66 -29.15
N GLU A 166 -5.25 10.38 -29.06
CA GLU A 166 -5.66 11.34 -30.10
C GLU A 166 -5.54 12.81 -29.66
N SER A 167 -5.12 13.08 -28.41
CA SER A 167 -5.08 14.42 -27.82
C SER A 167 -6.43 15.16 -27.88
N LYS A 168 -7.54 14.41 -27.83
CA LYS A 168 -8.90 14.97 -27.83
C LYS A 168 -9.50 14.89 -26.43
N THR A 169 -9.82 16.05 -25.86
CA THR A 169 -10.54 16.16 -24.59
C THR A 169 -11.98 15.67 -24.71
N ALA A 170 -12.54 15.19 -23.60
CA ALA A 170 -13.95 14.84 -23.51
C ALA A 170 -14.81 16.05 -23.10
N ASP A 171 -16.05 16.09 -23.58
CA ASP A 171 -16.98 17.18 -23.30
C ASP A 171 -17.41 17.17 -21.83
N GLY A 172 -17.52 18.36 -21.23
CA GLY A 172 -17.95 18.51 -19.83
C GLY A 172 -16.89 18.13 -18.78
N LYS A 173 -15.64 17.86 -19.18
CA LYS A 173 -14.52 17.59 -18.27
C LYS A 173 -13.67 18.82 -18.04
N THR A 174 -13.05 18.92 -16.86
CA THR A 174 -12.17 20.06 -16.56
C THR A 174 -10.81 19.90 -17.24
N LYS A 175 -10.09 21.02 -17.37
CA LYS A 175 -8.72 21.02 -17.87
C LYS A 175 -7.81 20.26 -16.90
N GLU A 176 -8.00 20.45 -15.61
CA GLU A 176 -7.24 19.80 -14.55
C GLU A 176 -7.37 18.27 -14.63
N GLU A 177 -8.59 17.76 -14.85
CA GLU A 177 -8.82 16.31 -15.02
C GLU A 177 -8.05 15.75 -16.24
N ALA A 178 -8.04 16.46 -17.36
CA ALA A 178 -7.29 16.06 -18.55
C ALA A 178 -5.77 16.10 -18.30
N VAL A 179 -5.28 17.17 -17.65
CA VAL A 179 -3.85 17.33 -17.31
C VAL A 179 -3.39 16.23 -16.35
N MET A 180 -4.20 15.82 -15.37
CA MET A 180 -3.87 14.70 -14.49
C MET A 180 -3.57 13.41 -15.26
N LEU A 181 -4.37 13.10 -16.29
CA LEU A 181 -4.18 11.90 -17.13
C LEU A 181 -2.94 12.02 -18.02
N LEU A 182 -2.74 13.19 -18.63
CA LEU A 182 -1.58 13.47 -19.48
C LEU A 182 -0.27 13.40 -18.68
N ASN A 183 -0.22 14.01 -17.50
CA ASN A 183 0.93 13.94 -16.61
C ASN A 183 1.25 12.51 -16.19
N HIS A 184 0.23 11.69 -15.98
CA HIS A 184 0.41 10.29 -15.63
C HIS A 184 1.01 9.48 -16.80
N LYS A 185 0.56 9.75 -18.03
CA LYS A 185 1.16 9.19 -19.25
C LYS A 185 2.61 9.64 -19.40
N ASP A 186 2.90 10.93 -19.25
CA ASP A 186 4.24 11.50 -19.38
C ASP A 186 5.20 10.88 -18.34
N ALA A 187 4.75 10.70 -17.10
CA ALA A 187 5.52 10.03 -16.06
C ALA A 187 5.84 8.57 -16.41
N LEU A 188 4.89 7.82 -16.96
CA LEU A 188 5.13 6.44 -17.40
C LEU A 188 6.08 6.36 -18.60
N HIS A 189 5.93 7.24 -19.58
CA HIS A 189 6.85 7.33 -20.71
C HIS A 189 8.28 7.63 -20.25
N PHE A 190 8.44 8.59 -19.33
CA PHE A 190 9.73 8.89 -18.73
C PHE A 190 10.38 7.64 -18.10
N LEU A 191 9.61 6.83 -17.37
CA LEU A 191 10.11 5.60 -16.75
C LEU A 191 10.42 4.50 -17.76
N LEU A 192 9.68 4.39 -18.86
CA LEU A 192 9.96 3.41 -19.90
C LEU A 192 11.18 3.77 -20.74
N ASP A 193 11.46 5.06 -20.90
CA ASP A 193 12.65 5.54 -21.57
C ASP A 193 13.89 5.57 -20.65
N ASN A 194 13.68 5.56 -19.32
CA ASN A 194 14.72 5.50 -18.28
C ASN A 194 14.43 4.38 -17.26
N PRO A 195 14.47 3.10 -17.68
CA PRO A 195 14.00 1.98 -16.87
C PRO A 195 14.76 1.82 -15.56
N ASP A 196 16.04 2.17 -15.50
CA ASP A 196 16.92 2.08 -14.33
C ASP A 196 16.77 3.26 -13.34
N TYR A 197 15.93 4.26 -13.63
CA TYR A 197 15.83 5.50 -12.84
C TYR A 197 15.59 5.26 -11.33
N LEU A 198 14.84 4.20 -11.00
CA LEU A 198 14.49 3.83 -9.62
C LEU A 198 15.19 2.55 -9.14
N GLU A 199 16.34 2.15 -9.72
CA GLU A 199 17.17 1.06 -9.18
C GLU A 199 17.54 1.33 -7.71
N LYS A 200 17.82 2.60 -7.39
CA LYS A 200 17.97 3.12 -6.03
C LYS A 200 16.96 4.24 -5.76
N LEU A 201 16.10 4.03 -4.76
CA LEU A 201 15.12 5.02 -4.33
C LEU A 201 15.81 6.17 -3.60
N SER A 202 15.47 7.41 -3.96
CA SER A 202 15.97 8.62 -3.30
C SER A 202 14.86 9.66 -3.22
N ILE A 203 14.97 10.61 -2.28
CA ILE A 203 13.99 11.70 -2.16
C ILE A 203 13.91 12.52 -3.46
N SER A 204 15.05 12.81 -4.10
CA SER A 204 15.07 13.56 -5.37
C SER A 204 14.31 12.83 -6.47
N HIS A 205 14.50 11.52 -6.64
CA HIS A 205 13.75 10.75 -7.64
C HIS A 205 12.23 10.77 -7.38
N ILE A 206 11.82 10.75 -6.10
CA ILE A 206 10.40 10.86 -5.72
C ILE A 206 9.87 12.27 -6.02
N GLU A 207 10.65 13.31 -5.75
CA GLU A 207 10.31 14.70 -6.08
C GLU A 207 10.22 14.93 -7.60
N ASP A 208 11.06 14.28 -8.41
CA ASP A 208 11.00 14.37 -9.86
C ASP A 208 9.73 13.72 -10.42
N ILE A 209 9.40 12.51 -9.95
CA ILE A 209 8.13 11.84 -10.28
C ILE A 209 6.94 12.70 -9.87
N HIS A 210 6.97 13.28 -8.65
CA HIS A 210 5.92 14.18 -8.18
C HIS A 210 5.77 15.42 -9.07
N GLN A 211 6.88 16.00 -9.52
CA GLN A 211 6.87 17.15 -10.43
C GLN A 211 6.28 16.79 -11.80
N LEU A 212 6.57 15.61 -12.35
CA LEU A 212 5.94 15.13 -13.58
C LEU A 212 4.43 14.99 -13.40
N LEU A 213 4.00 14.42 -12.27
CA LEU A 213 2.58 14.16 -12.00
C LEU A 213 1.76 15.40 -11.66
N THR A 214 2.40 16.45 -11.17
CA THR A 214 1.73 17.69 -10.72
C THR A 214 1.99 18.90 -11.60
N LYS A 215 2.70 18.71 -12.71
CA LYS A 215 2.92 19.72 -13.73
C LYS A 215 1.60 20.38 -14.15
N ASP A 216 1.57 21.72 -14.17
CA ASP A 216 0.40 22.53 -14.55
C ASP A 216 -0.87 22.33 -13.69
N LEU A 217 -0.77 21.72 -12.49
CA LEU A 217 -1.88 21.53 -11.54
C LEU A 217 -1.86 22.49 -10.34
N SER A 218 -1.08 23.57 -10.39
CA SER A 218 -0.95 24.55 -9.30
C SER A 218 -0.54 23.94 -7.95
N VAL A 219 0.32 22.91 -7.97
CA VAL A 219 0.87 22.25 -6.77
C VAL A 219 2.29 22.74 -6.52
N ASP A 220 2.59 23.06 -5.27
CA ASP A 220 3.94 23.44 -4.84
C ASP A 220 4.95 22.32 -5.11
N ARG A 221 6.17 22.69 -5.50
CA ARG A 221 7.27 21.74 -5.71
C ARG A 221 7.95 21.35 -4.41
N GLY A 222 8.40 20.10 -4.36
CA GLY A 222 9.18 19.55 -3.26
C GLY A 222 8.37 19.33 -1.99
N LEU A 223 9.06 18.96 -0.91
CA LEU A 223 8.43 18.67 0.38
C LEU A 223 7.61 19.85 0.91
N ARG A 224 6.40 19.57 1.39
CA ARG A 224 5.51 20.63 1.90
C ARG A 224 5.97 21.20 3.23
N ARG A 225 5.59 22.47 3.46
CA ARG A 225 5.78 23.18 4.74
C ARG A 225 4.50 23.39 5.54
N ARG A 226 3.35 23.17 4.89
CA ARG A 226 2.03 23.39 5.47
C ARG A 226 1.39 22.07 5.87
N ARG A 227 0.43 22.14 6.78
CA ARG A 227 -0.38 20.99 7.20
C ARG A 227 -1.32 20.55 6.07
N VAL A 228 -1.53 19.25 5.98
CA VAL A 228 -2.56 18.63 5.12
C VAL A 228 -3.39 17.66 5.97
N GLY A 229 -4.65 17.50 5.59
CA GLY A 229 -5.54 16.49 6.15
C GLY A 229 -5.85 15.42 5.11
N ILE A 230 -6.31 14.26 5.57
CA ILE A 230 -6.85 13.21 4.71
C ILE A 230 -8.34 13.11 5.03
N THR A 231 -9.19 13.31 4.01
CA THR A 231 -10.64 13.20 4.17
C THR A 231 -11.04 11.76 4.52
N GLY A 232 -11.98 11.60 5.45
CA GLY A 232 -12.55 10.30 5.82
C GLY A 232 -11.79 9.55 6.93
N THR A 233 -10.85 10.21 7.61
CA THR A 233 -10.06 9.64 8.71
C THR A 233 -9.69 10.66 9.78
N ASN A 234 -9.54 10.19 11.01
CA ASN A 234 -8.99 10.95 12.14
C ASN A 234 -7.44 10.89 12.22
N TYR A 235 -6.79 10.11 11.35
CA TYR A 235 -5.34 10.09 11.22
C TYR A 235 -4.80 11.43 10.68
N ARG A 236 -3.76 11.94 11.32
CA ARG A 236 -3.08 13.19 10.97
C ARG A 236 -1.65 12.88 10.50
N PRO A 237 -1.32 13.16 9.24
CA PRO A 237 0.05 13.06 8.74
C PRO A 237 0.99 14.03 9.46
N LEU A 238 2.30 13.83 9.26
CA LEU A 238 3.35 14.71 9.77
C LEU A 238 3.10 16.18 9.37
N ASP A 239 3.31 17.12 10.26
CA ASP A 239 3.12 18.55 9.98
C ASP A 239 4.43 19.36 9.94
N ASN A 240 5.54 18.75 10.34
CA ASN A 240 6.84 19.37 10.43
C ASN A 240 7.73 18.96 9.24
N GLU A 241 8.30 19.94 8.52
CA GLU A 241 9.16 19.71 7.35
C GLU A 241 10.36 18.80 7.67
N PHE A 242 11.00 18.97 8.83
CA PHE A 242 12.13 18.13 9.24
C PHE A 242 11.71 16.69 9.47
N GLN A 243 10.57 16.46 10.13
CA GLN A 243 10.05 15.12 10.35
C GLN A 243 9.58 14.46 9.04
N ILE A 244 8.98 15.22 8.12
CA ILE A 244 8.62 14.71 6.79
C ILE A 244 9.88 14.26 6.06
N ARG A 245 10.93 15.09 6.04
CA ARG A 245 12.21 14.76 5.41
C ARG A 245 12.86 13.54 6.05
N GLU A 246 12.84 13.46 7.38
CA GLU A 246 13.37 12.32 8.14
C GLU A 246 12.62 11.02 7.79
N ALA A 247 11.28 11.03 7.82
CA ALA A 247 10.47 9.86 7.48
C ALA A 247 10.65 9.43 6.01
N MET A 248 10.84 10.38 5.09
CA MET A 248 11.16 10.11 3.69
C MET A 248 12.53 9.46 3.53
N HIS A 249 13.55 9.94 4.26
CA HIS A 249 14.88 9.31 4.29
C HIS A 249 14.81 7.89 4.85
N ASP A 250 14.18 7.71 6.03
CA ASP A 250 14.02 6.40 6.66
C ASP A 250 13.28 5.42 5.74
N THR A 251 12.28 5.90 4.99
CA THR A 251 11.57 5.09 3.99
C THR A 251 12.47 4.69 2.83
N CYS A 252 13.28 5.61 2.30
CA CYS A 252 14.23 5.31 1.23
C CYS A 252 15.25 4.27 1.70
N ASP A 253 15.79 4.41 2.91
CA ASP A 253 16.77 3.48 3.47
C ASP A 253 16.16 2.10 3.72
N LEU A 254 14.94 2.05 4.29
CA LEU A 254 14.18 0.81 4.46
C LEU A 254 13.98 0.10 3.12
N VAL A 255 13.43 0.78 2.11
CA VAL A 255 13.14 0.19 0.80
C VAL A 255 14.42 -0.27 0.10
N ASN A 256 15.46 0.56 0.09
CA ASN A 256 16.74 0.20 -0.53
C ASN A 256 17.42 -0.99 0.19
N GLY A 257 17.21 -1.13 1.51
CA GLY A 257 17.72 -2.24 2.31
C GLY A 257 16.99 -3.57 2.12
N LYS A 258 15.77 -3.56 1.57
CA LYS A 258 15.05 -4.80 1.25
C LYS A 258 15.65 -5.47 0.02
N LYS A 259 15.71 -6.81 0.04
CA LYS A 259 16.16 -7.60 -1.12
C LYS A 259 15.02 -7.92 -2.08
N ASN A 260 13.81 -8.10 -1.54
CA ASN A 260 12.64 -8.51 -2.28
C ASN A 260 11.97 -7.32 -2.99
N VAL A 261 11.84 -7.38 -4.32
CA VAL A 261 11.27 -6.29 -5.14
C VAL A 261 9.78 -6.06 -4.84
N PHE A 262 9.00 -7.12 -4.54
CA PHE A 262 7.60 -6.97 -4.15
C PHE A 262 7.47 -6.23 -2.82
N GLU A 263 8.36 -6.50 -1.85
CA GLU A 263 8.39 -5.73 -0.60
C GLU A 263 8.76 -4.28 -0.87
N LYS A 264 9.77 -4.01 -1.71
CA LYS A 264 10.15 -2.64 -2.09
C LYS A 264 8.97 -1.87 -2.67
N ALA A 265 8.27 -2.47 -3.63
CA ALA A 265 7.13 -1.85 -4.31
C ALA A 265 5.95 -1.61 -3.35
N LEU A 266 5.53 -2.63 -2.59
CA LEU A 266 4.43 -2.53 -1.63
C LEU A 266 4.72 -1.46 -0.56
N LEU A 267 5.93 -1.47 0.03
CA LEU A 267 6.34 -0.49 1.03
C LEU A 267 6.34 0.93 0.48
N THR A 268 6.90 1.13 -0.72
CA THR A 268 6.90 2.44 -1.38
C THR A 268 5.49 2.96 -1.59
N LEU A 269 4.58 2.10 -2.05
CA LEU A 269 3.19 2.45 -2.32
C LEU A 269 2.43 2.92 -1.06
N VAL A 270 2.57 2.17 0.04
CA VAL A 270 1.83 2.46 1.28
C VAL A 270 2.49 3.58 2.11
N LEU A 271 3.83 3.60 2.21
CA LEU A 271 4.54 4.55 3.08
C LEU A 271 4.55 5.97 2.51
N LEU A 272 4.76 6.15 1.21
CA LEU A 272 4.68 7.49 0.61
C LEU A 272 3.26 8.07 0.74
N SER A 273 2.26 7.20 0.60
CA SER A 273 0.86 7.56 0.82
C SER A 273 0.56 7.87 2.30
N TYR A 274 1.29 7.30 3.26
CA TYR A 274 1.09 7.51 4.70
C TYR A 274 1.78 8.78 5.22
N ILE A 275 2.98 9.08 4.70
CA ILE A 275 3.77 10.27 5.04
C ILE A 275 3.07 11.55 4.56
N GLN A 276 2.43 11.50 3.38
CA GLN A 276 1.86 12.67 2.70
C GLN A 276 2.89 13.81 2.58
N ALA A 277 4.02 13.54 1.93
CA ALA A 277 5.17 14.44 1.88
C ALA A 277 4.94 15.73 1.07
N PHE A 278 3.94 15.73 0.18
CA PHE A 278 3.60 16.80 -0.75
C PHE A 278 2.25 17.45 -0.41
N SER A 279 2.02 18.66 -0.92
CA SER A 279 0.75 19.38 -0.74
C SER A 279 -0.44 18.71 -1.43
N ASP A 280 -0.21 18.09 -2.59
CA ASP A 280 -1.14 17.19 -3.28
C ASP A 280 -0.35 16.18 -4.15
N GLY A 281 -1.02 15.15 -4.67
CA GLY A 281 -0.44 14.17 -5.60
C GLY A 281 0.21 12.96 -4.93
N ASN A 282 0.24 12.91 -3.59
CA ASN A 282 0.94 11.89 -2.80
C ASN A 282 0.65 10.45 -3.25
N LYS A 283 -0.64 10.09 -3.40
CA LYS A 283 -1.07 8.74 -3.74
C LYS A 283 -0.74 8.37 -5.20
N ARG A 284 -0.83 9.34 -6.12
CA ARG A 284 -0.43 9.17 -7.53
C ARG A 284 1.08 8.96 -7.64
N THR A 285 1.87 9.77 -6.93
CA THR A 285 3.32 9.62 -6.82
C THR A 285 3.69 8.26 -6.26
N ALA A 286 3.00 7.80 -5.21
CA ALA A 286 3.26 6.48 -4.63
C ALA A 286 3.02 5.33 -5.62
N ARG A 287 1.92 5.37 -6.38
CA ARG A 287 1.61 4.35 -7.43
C ARG A 287 2.65 4.33 -8.54
N ILE A 288 3.03 5.50 -9.07
CA ILE A 288 4.06 5.58 -10.10
C ILE A 288 5.43 5.15 -9.59
N THR A 289 5.83 5.61 -8.40
CA THR A 289 7.14 5.25 -7.82
C THR A 289 7.22 3.75 -7.52
N SER A 290 6.13 3.15 -7.03
CA SER A 290 6.04 1.70 -6.86
C SER A 290 6.26 0.96 -8.17
N ASN A 291 5.57 1.37 -9.25
CA ASN A 291 5.75 0.75 -10.56
C ASN A 291 7.15 1.02 -11.15
N ALA A 292 7.72 2.20 -10.94
CA ALA A 292 9.09 2.52 -11.34
C ALA A 292 10.11 1.55 -10.74
N ILE A 293 9.97 1.22 -9.44
CA ILE A 293 10.82 0.22 -8.78
C ILE A 293 10.67 -1.14 -9.45
N MET A 294 9.45 -1.55 -9.80
CA MET A 294 9.23 -2.84 -10.47
C MET A 294 9.83 -2.86 -11.87
N ILE A 295 9.63 -1.80 -12.67
CA ILE A 295 10.23 -1.64 -14.00
C ILE A 295 11.76 -1.71 -13.92
N ALA A 296 12.37 -0.98 -12.98
CA ALA A 296 13.83 -0.96 -12.79
C ALA A 296 14.43 -2.31 -12.43
N ASN A 297 13.63 -3.25 -11.94
CA ASN A 297 14.06 -4.59 -11.59
C ASN A 297 13.56 -5.66 -12.61
N GLY A 298 12.93 -5.25 -13.71
CA GLY A 298 12.38 -6.15 -14.73
C GLY A 298 11.14 -6.93 -14.27
N TYR A 299 10.33 -6.36 -13.38
CA TYR A 299 9.07 -6.92 -12.89
C TYR A 299 7.87 -6.32 -13.62
N CYS A 300 6.80 -7.11 -13.77
CA CYS A 300 5.55 -6.66 -14.41
C CYS A 300 4.89 -5.54 -13.59
N PRO A 301 4.65 -4.33 -14.13
CA PRO A 301 4.01 -3.21 -13.42
C PRO A 301 2.55 -3.50 -13.03
N LEU A 302 2.04 -2.81 -12.01
CA LEU A 302 0.63 -2.90 -11.59
C LEU A 302 -0.24 -1.95 -12.41
N SER A 303 -1.42 -2.40 -12.85
CA SER A 303 -2.41 -1.52 -13.51
C SER A 303 -3.48 -0.95 -12.58
N PHE A 304 -3.77 -1.64 -11.46
CA PHE A 304 -4.92 -1.38 -10.57
C PHE A 304 -6.30 -1.47 -11.23
N ARG A 305 -6.39 -1.82 -12.52
CA ARG A 305 -7.58 -1.69 -13.36
C ARG A 305 -8.81 -2.35 -12.73
N SER A 306 -8.64 -3.54 -12.17
CA SER A 306 -9.73 -4.35 -11.62
C SER A 306 -10.11 -4.01 -10.17
N VAL A 307 -9.35 -3.14 -9.48
CA VAL A 307 -9.63 -2.79 -8.07
C VAL A 307 -10.85 -1.89 -7.95
N ASP A 308 -11.76 -2.16 -7.01
CA ASP A 308 -12.78 -1.19 -6.66
C ASP A 308 -12.19 0.03 -5.92
N SER A 309 -12.61 1.23 -6.30
CA SER A 309 -12.03 2.46 -5.75
C SER A 309 -12.30 2.63 -4.25
N ILE A 310 -13.41 2.10 -3.73
CA ILE A 310 -13.79 2.13 -2.32
C ILE A 310 -12.93 1.12 -1.57
N ASP A 311 -12.73 -0.08 -2.10
CA ASP A 311 -11.89 -1.10 -1.45
C ASP A 311 -10.43 -0.65 -1.34
N TYR A 312 -9.89 -0.02 -2.38
CA TYR A 312 -8.56 0.60 -2.32
C TYR A 312 -8.48 1.65 -1.20
N LYS A 313 -9.49 2.54 -1.11
CA LYS A 313 -9.54 3.59 -0.09
C LYS A 313 -9.68 3.01 1.30
N LYS A 314 -10.56 2.02 1.50
CA LYS A 314 -10.73 1.30 2.77
C LYS A 314 -9.41 0.65 3.21
N ALA A 315 -8.73 -0.06 2.31
CA ALA A 315 -7.46 -0.71 2.62
C ALA A 315 -6.35 0.31 2.97
N MET A 316 -6.28 1.45 2.27
CA MET A 316 -5.35 2.54 2.63
C MET A 316 -5.69 3.19 3.98
N LEU A 317 -6.98 3.44 4.25
CA LEU A 317 -7.41 4.04 5.51
C LEU A 317 -7.12 3.11 6.69
N ILE A 318 -7.29 1.80 6.54
CA ILE A 318 -6.90 0.81 7.56
C ILE A 318 -5.41 0.87 7.84
N PHE A 319 -4.58 1.01 6.80
CA PHE A 319 -3.16 1.19 7.01
C PHE A 319 -2.84 2.49 7.76
N TYR A 320 -3.54 3.58 7.46
CA TYR A 320 -3.33 4.85 8.16
C TYR A 320 -3.76 4.79 9.62
N GLU A 321 -4.91 4.18 9.90
CA GLU A 321 -5.54 4.19 11.21
C GLU A 321 -5.04 3.07 12.12
N GLN A 322 -4.59 1.94 11.56
CA GLN A 322 -4.19 0.74 12.32
C GLN A 322 -2.77 0.25 12.02
N ASN A 323 -2.07 0.85 11.04
CA ASN A 323 -0.83 0.33 10.47
C ASN A 323 -0.91 -1.14 9.99
N ASN A 324 -2.13 -1.67 9.78
CA ASN A 324 -2.34 -3.01 9.24
C ASN A 324 -2.27 -2.97 7.70
N LEU A 325 -1.40 -3.82 7.14
CA LEU A 325 -1.10 -3.93 5.73
C LEU A 325 -1.85 -5.05 5.03
N TYR A 326 -2.54 -5.93 5.77
CA TYR A 326 -3.10 -7.16 5.20
C TYR A 326 -3.98 -6.90 3.98
N ALA A 327 -5.00 -6.03 4.13
CA ALA A 327 -5.95 -5.75 3.05
C ALA A 327 -5.27 -5.16 1.81
N PHE A 328 -4.34 -4.24 2.02
CA PHE A 328 -3.65 -3.59 0.91
C PHE A 328 -2.63 -4.53 0.24
N LYS A 329 -2.00 -5.43 1.00
CA LYS A 329 -1.15 -6.51 0.47
C LYS A 329 -1.94 -7.44 -0.46
N GLN A 330 -3.17 -7.82 -0.09
CA GLN A 330 -4.01 -8.65 -0.96
C GLN A 330 -4.31 -7.93 -2.28
N ILE A 331 -4.73 -6.66 -2.22
CA ILE A 331 -4.93 -5.84 -3.43
C ILE A 331 -3.65 -5.81 -4.28
N PHE A 332 -2.48 -5.60 -3.67
CA PHE A 332 -1.21 -5.58 -4.39
C PHE A 332 -0.95 -6.91 -5.13
N MET A 333 -1.15 -8.04 -4.47
CA MET A 333 -0.96 -9.37 -5.06
C MET A 333 -1.95 -9.64 -6.19
N ASP A 334 -3.24 -9.35 -5.96
CA ASP A 334 -4.29 -9.54 -6.96
C ASP A 334 -4.04 -8.68 -8.20
N GLN A 335 -3.54 -7.45 -8.02
CA GLN A 335 -3.21 -6.57 -9.14
C GLN A 335 -1.94 -6.96 -9.87
N PHE A 336 -0.98 -7.58 -9.20
CA PHE A 336 0.17 -8.16 -9.88
C PHE A 336 -0.26 -9.35 -10.74
N GLU A 337 -1.05 -10.26 -10.17
CA GLU A 337 -1.61 -11.40 -10.91
C GLU A 337 -2.47 -10.95 -12.11
N PHE A 338 -3.34 -9.96 -11.90
CA PHE A 338 -4.14 -9.37 -12.98
C PHE A 338 -3.26 -8.80 -14.08
N ALA A 339 -2.20 -8.06 -13.72
CA ALA A 339 -1.34 -7.43 -14.71
C ALA A 339 -0.55 -8.44 -15.54
N VAL A 340 -0.07 -9.52 -14.92
CA VAL A 340 0.55 -10.63 -15.67
C VAL A 340 -0.49 -11.21 -16.63
N LYS A 341 -1.61 -11.73 -16.12
CA LYS A 341 -2.58 -12.48 -16.94
C LYS A 341 -3.26 -11.67 -18.04
N GLU A 342 -3.51 -10.39 -17.82
CA GLU A 342 -4.26 -9.57 -18.76
C GLU A 342 -3.37 -9.00 -19.86
N TYR A 343 -2.16 -8.52 -19.53
CA TYR A 343 -1.32 -7.79 -20.48
C TYR A 343 -0.17 -8.62 -21.07
N PHE A 344 0.25 -9.71 -20.41
CA PHE A 344 1.43 -10.47 -20.82
C PHE A 344 1.18 -11.96 -20.84
#